data_AF-Q9NIU5-F1
#
_entry.id   AF-Q9NIU5-F1
#
_cell.length_a   1.000
_cell.length_b   1.000
_cell.length_c   1.000
_cell.angle_alpha   90.00
_cell.angle_beta   90.00
_cell.angle_gamma   90.00
#
_symmetry.space_group_name_H-M   'P 1'
#
loop_
_entity.id
_entity.type
_entity.pdbx_description
1 polymer ?
#
loop_
_entity_poly.entity_id
_entity_poly.type
_entity_poly.pdbx_seq_one_letter_code
_entity_poly.pdbx_strand_id
1 'polypeptide(L)'
;LTGGVENMSQSPFIARNVRFGTTLGASYNLEDALWAGLTDTYCKLPMALTAENLADQYKISRERVDEFSLLSQKNWEKGQKEGAFNAEITPIKLKVKGKEVDFVVDEHPRPKTTI
;
A
#
# COMPACT_ATOMS: atom_id res chain seq x y z
N LEU A 1 -11.49 3.47 22.71
CA LEU A 1 -10.29 3.41 21.86
C LEU A 1 -10.74 3.18 20.42
N THR A 2 -10.23 3.94 19.47
CA THR A 2 -10.59 3.88 18.04
C THR A 2 -9.31 4.00 17.20
N GLY A 3 -9.25 3.35 16.04
CA GLY A 3 -8.08 3.34 15.16
C GLY A 3 -8.13 2.22 14.12
N GLY A 4 -7.01 1.97 13.44
CA GLY A 4 -6.85 0.88 12.47
C GLY A 4 -5.40 0.42 12.38
N VAL A 5 -5.17 -0.78 11.85
CA VAL A 5 -3.85 -1.36 11.60
C VAL A 5 -3.92 -2.18 10.31
N GLU A 6 -2.82 -2.22 9.55
CA GLU A 6 -2.72 -3.03 8.33
C GLU A 6 -1.30 -3.56 8.14
N ASN A 7 -1.17 -4.73 7.53
CA ASN A 7 0.11 -5.28 7.09
C ASN A 7 -0.04 -6.01 5.76
N MET A 8 -0.01 -5.25 4.66
CA MET A 8 -0.19 -5.76 3.30
C MET A 8 0.89 -6.80 2.92
N SER A 9 2.12 -6.66 3.42
CA SER A 9 3.23 -7.59 3.15
C SER A 9 2.99 -9.01 3.69
N GLN A 10 2.10 -9.15 4.69
CA GLN A 10 1.71 -10.44 5.27
C GLN A 10 0.34 -10.94 4.77
N SER A 11 -0.23 -10.30 3.74
CA SER A 11 -1.51 -10.73 3.17
C SER A 11 -1.39 -12.17 2.61
N PRO A 12 -2.30 -13.09 2.97
CA PRO A 12 -2.19 -14.49 2.58
C PRO A 12 -2.77 -14.75 1.18
N PHE A 13 -2.43 -15.91 0.62
CA PHE A 13 -3.23 -16.51 -0.45
C PHE A 13 -4.44 -17.26 0.13
N ILE A 14 -5.56 -17.22 -0.58
CA ILE A 14 -6.82 -17.85 -0.21
C ILE A 14 -7.15 -18.97 -1.20
N ALA A 15 -7.43 -20.16 -0.68
CA ALA A 15 -8.07 -21.24 -1.43
C ALA A 15 -9.56 -21.30 -1.04
N ARG A 16 -10.46 -21.12 -2.02
CA ARG A 16 -11.91 -21.19 -1.78
C ARG A 16 -12.43 -22.61 -1.95
N ASN A 17 -13.57 -22.91 -1.32
CA ASN A 17 -14.30 -24.20 -1.42
C ASN A 17 -13.56 -25.44 -0.91
N VAL A 18 -12.51 -25.26 -0.10
CA VAL A 18 -11.72 -26.39 0.44
C VAL A 18 -12.15 -26.85 1.84
N ARG A 19 -12.94 -26.04 2.56
CA ARG A 19 -13.24 -26.23 3.98
C ARG A 19 -13.93 -27.56 4.31
N PHE A 20 -14.82 -28.04 3.44
CA PHE A 20 -15.67 -29.21 3.69
C PHE A 20 -15.23 -30.47 2.92
N GLY A 21 -13.97 -30.50 2.48
CA GLY A 21 -13.42 -31.62 1.72
C GLY A 21 -13.45 -31.37 0.21
N THR A 22 -12.54 -32.03 -0.47
CA THR A 22 -12.26 -31.86 -1.91
C THR A 22 -11.95 -33.21 -2.52
N THR A 23 -12.11 -33.33 -3.83
CA THR A 23 -11.80 -34.58 -4.54
C THR A 23 -10.29 -34.77 -4.68
N LEU A 24 -9.81 -36.01 -4.55
CA LEU A 24 -8.40 -36.35 -4.79
C LEU A 24 -8.00 -35.90 -6.21
N GLY A 25 -6.89 -35.16 -6.31
CA GLY A 25 -6.40 -34.62 -7.60
C GLY A 25 -7.06 -33.31 -8.05
N ALA A 26 -7.95 -32.71 -7.25
CA ALA A 26 -8.51 -31.40 -7.55
C ALA A 26 -7.41 -30.33 -7.62
N SER A 27 -7.47 -29.48 -8.64
CA SER A 27 -6.66 -28.25 -8.71
C SER A 27 -7.28 -27.17 -7.84
N TYR A 28 -6.45 -26.45 -7.09
CA TYR A 28 -6.88 -25.29 -6.31
C TYR A 28 -6.32 -24.02 -6.92
N ASN A 29 -7.19 -23.05 -7.14
CA ASN A 29 -6.78 -21.71 -7.51
C ASN A 29 -6.49 -20.93 -6.23
N LEU A 30 -5.23 -20.56 -6.05
CA LEU A 30 -4.81 -19.67 -4.97
C LEU A 30 -5.06 -18.23 -5.42
N GLU A 31 -5.88 -17.52 -4.65
CA GLU A 31 -6.21 -16.12 -4.86
C GLU A 31 -5.35 -15.25 -3.94
N ASP A 32 -4.72 -14.21 -4.47
CA ASP A 32 -4.04 -13.22 -3.65
C ASP A 32 -5.08 -12.34 -2.94
N ALA A 33 -5.15 -12.44 -1.60
CA ALA A 33 -6.13 -11.67 -0.82
C ALA A 33 -5.90 -10.16 -0.92
N LEU A 34 -4.65 -9.73 -1.11
CA LEU A 34 -4.32 -8.32 -1.30
C LEU A 34 -4.90 -7.80 -2.60
N TRP A 35 -4.71 -8.55 -3.68
CA TRP A 35 -5.23 -8.20 -5.00
C TRP A 35 -6.76 -8.16 -5.02
N ALA A 36 -7.39 -9.12 -4.32
CA ALA A 36 -8.83 -9.15 -4.14
C ALA A 36 -9.34 -7.90 -3.40
N GLY A 37 -8.62 -7.43 -2.37
CA GLY A 37 -8.96 -6.21 -1.63
C GLY A 37 -8.77 -4.91 -2.43
N LEU A 38 -7.91 -4.92 -3.46
CA LEU A 38 -7.64 -3.78 -4.34
C LEU A 38 -8.51 -3.77 -5.61
N THR A 39 -9.49 -4.67 -5.70
CA THR A 39 -10.40 -4.81 -6.83
C THR A 39 -11.83 -4.52 -6.38
N ASP A 40 -12.52 -3.61 -7.07
CA ASP A 40 -13.94 -3.36 -6.82
C ASP A 40 -14.78 -4.58 -7.21
N THR A 41 -15.61 -5.08 -6.30
CA THR A 41 -16.40 -6.29 -6.53
C THR A 41 -17.66 -6.09 -7.37
N TYR A 42 -18.13 -4.85 -7.51
CA TYR A 42 -19.33 -4.51 -8.27
C TYR A 42 -19.02 -4.25 -9.74
N CYS A 43 -18.03 -3.41 -10.02
CA CYS A 43 -17.60 -3.09 -11.39
C CYS A 43 -16.44 -3.95 -11.88
N LYS A 44 -15.84 -4.79 -11.02
CA LYS A 44 -14.74 -5.71 -11.35
C LYS A 44 -13.50 -4.99 -11.89
N LEU A 45 -13.23 -3.78 -11.39
CA LEU A 45 -12.09 -2.96 -11.79
C LEU A 45 -11.07 -2.83 -10.64
N PRO A 46 -9.77 -2.98 -10.92
CA PRO A 46 -8.73 -2.55 -9.99
C PRO A 46 -8.85 -1.06 -9.66
N MET A 47 -8.49 -0.66 -8.45
CA MET A 47 -8.53 0.74 -8.02
C MET A 47 -7.69 1.68 -8.92
N ALA A 48 -6.66 1.18 -9.60
CA ALA A 48 -5.89 1.99 -10.56
C ALA A 48 -6.76 2.43 -11.76
N LEU A 49 -7.64 1.57 -12.28
CA LEU A 49 -8.48 1.92 -13.42
C LEU A 49 -9.59 2.91 -13.04
N THR A 50 -10.03 2.92 -11.78
CA THR A 50 -10.98 3.95 -11.33
C THR A 50 -10.31 5.33 -11.27
N ALA A 51 -9.01 5.40 -10.94
CA ALA A 51 -8.24 6.62 -11.04
C ALA A 51 -8.07 7.11 -12.49
N GLU A 52 -7.82 6.20 -13.45
CA GLU A 52 -7.76 6.55 -14.88
C GLU A 52 -9.11 7.10 -15.39
N ASN A 53 -10.23 6.52 -14.98
CA ASN A 53 -11.55 7.05 -15.32
C ASN A 53 -11.74 8.50 -14.84
N LEU A 54 -11.25 8.82 -13.64
CA LEU A 54 -11.27 10.19 -13.12
C LEU A 54 -10.33 11.09 -13.92
N ALA A 55 -9.14 10.62 -14.28
CA ALA A 55 -8.21 11.38 -15.11
C ALA A 55 -8.84 11.76 -16.45
N ASP A 56 -9.52 10.81 -17.12
CA ASP A 56 -10.24 11.05 -18.36
C ASP A 56 -11.44 11.99 -18.21
N GLN A 57 -12.22 11.83 -17.15
CA GLN A 57 -13.40 12.64 -16.89
C GLN A 57 -13.03 14.10 -16.60
N TYR A 58 -11.99 14.31 -15.78
CA TYR A 58 -11.56 15.64 -15.33
C TYR A 58 -10.41 16.21 -16.16
N LYS A 59 -10.00 15.53 -17.24
CA LYS A 59 -8.92 15.94 -18.15
C LYS A 59 -7.62 16.23 -17.38
N ILE A 60 -7.27 15.34 -16.46
CA ILE A 60 -6.04 15.43 -15.68
C ILE A 60 -4.92 14.86 -16.55
N SER A 61 -3.96 15.71 -16.92
CA SER A 61 -2.82 15.27 -17.72
C SER A 61 -1.80 14.50 -16.88
N ARG A 62 -0.98 13.68 -17.54
CA ARG A 62 0.10 12.94 -16.89
C ARG A 62 1.09 13.87 -16.21
N GLU A 63 1.44 14.98 -16.85
CA GLU A 63 2.36 15.99 -16.32
C GLU A 63 1.85 16.54 -14.99
N ARG A 64 0.54 16.82 -14.89
CA ARG A 64 -0.08 17.30 -13.65
C ARG A 64 -0.02 16.26 -12.53
N VAL A 65 -0.19 14.98 -12.85
CA VAL A 65 -0.06 13.88 -11.88
C VAL A 65 1.38 13.76 -11.38
N ASP A 66 2.35 13.88 -12.28
CA ASP A 66 3.79 13.81 -11.95
C ASP A 66 4.22 15.03 -11.12
N GLU A 67 3.78 16.23 -11.46
CA GLU A 67 4.01 17.45 -10.68
C GLU A 67 3.46 17.35 -9.26
N PHE A 68 2.23 16.85 -9.11
CA PHE A 68 1.63 16.62 -7.79
C PHE A 68 2.40 15.56 -6.99
N SER A 69 2.80 14.47 -7.65
CA SER A 69 3.58 13.39 -7.03
C SER A 69 4.93 13.89 -6.54
N LEU A 70 5.63 14.70 -7.34
CA LEU A 70 6.90 15.33 -6.94
C LEU A 70 6.70 16.30 -5.78
N LEU A 71 5.64 17.11 -5.80
CA LEU A 71 5.29 18.02 -4.71
C LEU A 71 5.07 17.24 -3.40
N SER A 72 4.36 16.11 -3.46
CA SER A 72 4.16 15.24 -2.29
C SER A 72 5.48 14.75 -1.69
N GLN A 73 6.43 14.31 -2.53
CA GLN A 73 7.75 13.87 -2.07
C GLN A 73 8.55 15.01 -1.41
N LYS A 74 8.52 16.22 -1.99
CA LYS A 74 9.18 17.41 -1.44
C LYS A 74 8.58 17.85 -0.10
N ASN A 75 7.26 17.79 0.02
CA ASN A 75 6.56 18.14 1.25
C ASN A 75 6.92 17.18 2.38
N TRP A 76 6.96 15.87 2.11
CA TRP A 76 7.43 14.90 3.08
C TRP A 76 8.88 15.18 3.49
N GLU A 77 9.78 15.41 2.53
CA GLU A 77 11.20 15.69 2.83
C GLU A 77 11.36 16.89 3.76
N LYS A 78 10.61 17.97 3.49
CA LYS A 78 10.59 19.16 4.35
C LYS A 78 10.08 18.82 5.76
N GLY A 79 8.93 18.16 5.87
CA GLY A 79 8.34 17.78 7.16
C GLY A 79 9.27 16.89 7.99
N GLN A 80 9.94 15.93 7.33
CA GLN A 80 10.92 15.06 7.98
C GLN A 80 12.11 15.85 8.52
N LYS A 81 12.65 16.81 7.75
CA LYS A 81 13.77 17.67 8.20
C LYS A 81 13.36 18.60 9.35
N GLU A 82 12.12 19.06 9.36
CA GLU A 82 11.56 19.93 10.40
C GLU A 82 11.10 19.13 11.64
N GLY A 83 11.15 17.80 11.59
CA GLY A 83 10.75 16.93 12.70
C GLY A 83 9.24 16.86 12.94
N ALA A 84 8.44 17.16 11.92
CA ALA A 84 6.98 17.24 12.02
C ALA A 84 6.33 15.93 12.52
N PHE A 85 6.92 14.78 12.20
CA PHE A 85 6.37 13.46 12.52
C PHE A 85 6.86 12.88 13.86
N ASN A 86 7.81 13.55 14.54
CA ASN A 86 8.43 13.02 15.76
C ASN A 86 7.43 12.84 16.92
N ALA A 87 6.37 13.64 16.96
CA ALA A 87 5.36 13.59 18.02
C ALA A 87 4.28 12.51 17.78
N GLU A 88 4.11 12.05 16.54
CA GLU A 88 3.05 11.09 16.16
C GLU A 88 3.58 9.66 15.95
N ILE A 89 4.85 9.48 15.58
CA ILE A 89 5.44 8.16 15.35
C ILE A 89 5.88 7.54 16.69
N THR A 90 5.31 6.37 17.00
CA THR A 90 5.79 5.52 18.08
C THR A 90 6.80 4.50 17.55
N PRO A 91 8.00 4.36 18.15
CA PRO A 91 9.02 3.41 17.71
C PRO A 91 8.53 1.96 17.69
N ILE A 92 8.75 1.27 16.58
CA ILE A 92 8.54 -0.19 16.47
C ILE A 92 9.90 -0.89 16.52
N LYS A 93 10.11 -1.75 17.51
CA LYS A 93 11.36 -2.52 17.64
C LYS A 93 11.38 -3.66 16.64
N LEU A 94 12.35 -3.65 15.73
CA LEU A 94 12.58 -4.70 14.76
C LEU A 94 13.85 -5.49 15.12
N LYS A 95 13.85 -6.79 14.87
CA LYS A 95 15.06 -7.62 14.95
C LYS A 95 15.64 -7.83 13.57
N VAL A 96 16.75 -7.19 13.27
CA VAL A 96 17.48 -7.33 12.00
C VAL A 96 18.80 -8.03 12.28
N LYS A 97 18.97 -9.25 11.73
CA LYS A 97 20.18 -10.07 11.91
C LYS A 97 20.58 -10.23 13.39
N GLY A 98 19.59 -10.41 14.27
CA GLY A 98 19.79 -10.58 15.72
C GLY A 98 20.04 -9.30 16.52
N LYS A 99 20.10 -8.12 15.88
CA LYS A 99 20.18 -6.82 16.55
C LYS A 99 18.81 -6.17 16.60
N GLU A 100 18.48 -5.55 17.73
CA GLU A 100 17.29 -4.70 17.83
C GLU A 100 17.59 -3.33 17.21
N VAL A 101 16.70 -2.89 16.33
CA VAL A 101 16.72 -1.58 15.69
C VAL A 101 15.35 -0.94 15.81
N ASP A 102 15.31 0.34 16.09
CA ASP A 102 14.05 1.08 16.17
C ASP A 102 13.65 1.55 14.78
N PHE A 103 12.44 1.19 14.35
CA PHE A 103 11.79 1.72 13.17
C PHE A 103 10.98 2.95 13.56
N VAL A 104 11.49 4.12 13.19
CA VAL A 104 10.98 5.45 13.62
C VAL A 104 10.85 6.45 12.47
N VAL A 105 11.15 6.04 11.24
CA VAL A 105 11.09 6.89 10.04
C VAL A 105 10.33 6.14 8.96
N ASP A 106 9.40 6.82 8.29
CA ASP A 106 8.71 6.28 7.13
C ASP A 106 9.71 5.93 6.01
N GLU A 107 9.65 4.70 5.51
CA GLU A 107 10.61 4.19 4.52
C GLU A 107 10.16 4.36 3.06
N HIS A 108 8.87 4.59 2.83
CA HIS A 108 8.29 4.68 1.48
C HIS A 108 8.74 5.93 0.67
N PRO A 109 8.88 7.11 1.29
CA PRO A 109 9.23 8.34 0.58
C PRO A 109 10.58 8.28 -0.16
N ARG A 110 10.64 8.96 -1.30
CA ARG A 110 11.78 8.98 -2.23
C ARG A 110 12.21 10.44 -2.47
N PRO A 111 12.98 11.05 -1.55
CA PRO A 111 13.29 12.48 -1.61
C PRO A 111 14.16 12.88 -2.81
N LYS A 112 14.77 11.90 -3.51
CA LYS A 112 15.58 12.13 -4.71
C LYS A 112 14.77 12.10 -6.01
N THR A 113 13.45 11.95 -5.94
CA THR A 113 12.60 11.91 -7.14
C THR A 113 12.69 13.22 -7.93
N THR A 114 12.77 13.09 -9.25
CA THR A 114 12.74 14.18 -10.24
C THR A 114 11.70 13.86 -11.31
N ILE A 115 11.28 14.87 -12.07
CA ILE A 115 10.47 14.73 -13.30
C ILE A 115 11.42 14.62 -14.49
#